data_AF-A0A9X9C455-F1
#
_entry.id   AF-A0A9X9C455-F1
#
_cell.length_a   1.000
_cell.length_b   1.000
_cell.length_c   1.000
_cell.angle_alpha   90.00
_cell.angle_beta   90.00
_cell.angle_gamma   90.00
#
_symmetry.space_group_name_H-M   'P 1'
#
loop_
_entity.id
_entity.type
_entity.pdbx_description
1 polymer ?
#
loop_
_entity_poly.entity_id
_entity_poly.type
_entity_poly.pdbx_seq_one_letter_code
_entity_poly.pdbx_strand_id
1 'polypeptide(L)'
;MAVVPLLPPGGFTVLARNLREARRQGQPRNMALPGTYYWFYHQVKNRGPWDYKQQNRALANFGNFNYGATGTAAGIPADILLMGAGFAQSRAGTSRLEWSHWYQRPPYGDDPRDQYWIKQGIDYATRHGY
;
A
#
# COMPACT_ATOMS: atom_id res chain seq x y z
N MET A 1 11.97 -8.15 -12.45
CA MET A 1 10.56 -8.58 -12.67
C MET A 1 9.83 -8.38 -11.36
N ALA A 2 8.63 -7.80 -11.37
CA ALA A 2 7.85 -7.62 -10.13
C ALA A 2 7.35 -9.00 -9.66
N VAL A 3 7.59 -9.33 -8.39
CA VAL A 3 7.13 -10.60 -7.80
C VAL A 3 5.66 -10.44 -7.42
N VAL A 4 4.81 -11.38 -7.82
CA VAL A 4 3.38 -11.37 -7.51
C VAL A 4 3.11 -12.17 -6.22
N PRO A 5 2.41 -11.62 -5.21
CA PRO A 5 2.07 -12.34 -3.99
C PRO A 5 0.92 -13.34 -4.20
N LEU A 6 0.62 -14.13 -3.16
CA LEU A 6 -0.62 -14.92 -3.12
C LEU A 6 -1.83 -14.00 -3.29
N LEU A 7 -2.64 -14.24 -4.31
CA LEU A 7 -3.79 -13.40 -4.66
C LEU A 7 -5.07 -13.84 -3.92
N PRO A 8 -6.00 -12.92 -3.63
CA PRO A 8 -7.32 -13.26 -3.11
C PRO A 8 -8.18 -14.02 -4.14
N PRO A 9 -9.32 -14.60 -3.74
CA PRO A 9 -10.34 -15.04 -4.68
C PRO A 9 -10.69 -13.93 -5.69
N GLY A 10 -10.61 -14.23 -6.98
CA GLY A 10 -10.74 -13.24 -8.06
C GLY A 10 -9.42 -12.67 -8.58
N GLY A 11 -8.28 -13.01 -7.97
CA GLY A 11 -6.95 -12.86 -8.57
C GLY A 11 -6.60 -11.44 -9.03
N PHE A 12 -6.02 -11.34 -10.22
CA PHE A 12 -5.67 -10.07 -10.87
C PHE A 12 -6.88 -9.19 -11.18
N THR A 13 -8.08 -9.74 -11.29
CA THR A 13 -9.30 -8.96 -11.54
C THR A 13 -9.59 -8.01 -10.37
N VAL A 14 -9.35 -8.46 -9.13
CA VAL A 14 -9.49 -7.62 -7.93
C VAL A 14 -8.47 -6.49 -7.94
N LEU A 15 -7.20 -6.80 -8.21
CA LEU A 15 -6.13 -5.80 -8.31
C LEU A 15 -6.44 -4.76 -9.39
N ALA A 16 -6.83 -5.21 -10.58
CA ALA A 16 -7.17 -4.32 -11.70
C ALA A 16 -8.36 -3.40 -11.36
N ARG A 17 -9.37 -3.92 -10.65
CA ARG A 17 -10.50 -3.11 -10.18
C ARG A 17 -10.02 -2.04 -9.21
N ASN A 18 -9.22 -2.40 -8.20
CA ASN A 18 -8.72 -1.45 -7.21
C ASN A 18 -7.84 -0.37 -7.84
N LEU A 19 -6.98 -0.73 -8.80
CA LEU A 19 -6.14 0.22 -9.54
C LEU A 19 -6.98 1.21 -10.37
N ARG A 20 -8.03 0.72 -11.04
CA ARG A 20 -8.97 1.59 -11.77
C ARG A 20 -9.72 2.52 -10.82
N GLU A 21 -10.14 2.02 -9.67
CA GLU A 21 -10.81 2.83 -8.65
C GLU A 21 -9.88 3.91 -8.10
N ALA A 22 -8.65 3.54 -7.75
CA ALA A 22 -7.60 4.46 -7.31
C ALA A 22 -7.30 5.54 -8.35
N ARG A 23 -7.17 5.19 -9.63
CA ARG A 23 -6.94 6.18 -10.69
C ARG A 23 -8.11 7.13 -10.89
N ARG A 24 -9.35 6.66 -10.72
CA ARG A 24 -10.55 7.50 -10.84
C ARG A 24 -10.69 8.52 -9.72
N GLN A 25 -10.33 8.13 -8.49
CA GLN A 25 -10.41 8.98 -7.29
C GLN A 25 -9.11 9.75 -7.02
N GLY A 26 -8.05 9.36 -7.70
CA GLY A 26 -6.70 9.87 -7.55
C GLY A 26 -6.45 11.18 -8.29
N GLN A 27 -5.19 11.55 -8.26
CA GLN A 27 -4.64 12.70 -8.96
C GLN A 27 -3.52 12.24 -9.89
N PRO A 28 -3.00 13.11 -10.76
CA PRO A 28 -1.77 12.82 -11.48
C PRO A 28 -0.64 12.41 -10.53
N ARG A 29 0.32 11.68 -11.08
CA ARG A 29 1.42 11.08 -10.31
C ARG A 29 2.13 12.12 -9.44
N ASN A 30 2.34 11.78 -8.17
CA ASN A 30 2.94 12.63 -7.14
C ASN A 30 2.17 13.94 -6.83
N MET A 31 0.89 14.04 -7.20
CA MET A 31 0.05 15.22 -6.98
C MET A 31 -1.16 14.93 -6.09
N ALA A 32 -1.12 13.88 -5.26
CA ALA A 32 -2.22 13.56 -4.35
C ALA A 32 -2.59 14.77 -3.46
N LEU A 33 -3.88 15.11 -3.46
CA LEU A 33 -4.45 16.20 -2.67
C LEU A 33 -4.98 15.68 -1.32
N PRO A 34 -5.26 16.56 -0.35
CA PRO A 34 -5.81 16.14 0.96
C PRO A 34 -7.06 15.24 0.85
N GLY A 35 -7.95 15.51 -0.11
CA GLY A 35 -9.11 14.66 -0.38
C GLY A 35 -8.75 13.25 -0.82
N THR A 36 -7.70 13.11 -1.65
CA THR A 36 -7.17 11.81 -2.08
C THR A 36 -6.60 11.01 -0.92
N TYR A 37 -5.84 11.66 -0.03
CA TYR A 37 -5.32 11.02 1.18
C TYR A 37 -6.45 10.54 2.11
N TYR A 38 -7.47 11.38 2.32
CA TYR A 38 -8.61 11.04 3.16
C TYR A 38 -9.37 9.83 2.60
N TRP A 39 -9.70 9.86 1.31
CA TRP A 39 -10.36 8.75 0.64
C TRP A 39 -9.51 7.47 0.71
N PHE A 40 -8.23 7.56 0.36
CA PHE A 40 -7.32 6.42 0.35
C PHE A 40 -7.18 5.78 1.74
N TYR A 41 -7.05 6.61 2.79
CA TYR A 41 -7.02 6.14 4.17
C TYR A 41 -8.25 5.30 4.53
N HIS A 42 -9.46 5.71 4.12
CA HIS A 42 -10.67 4.92 4.38
C HIS A 42 -10.72 3.60 3.62
N GLN A 43 -10.03 3.49 2.48
CA GLN A 43 -9.90 2.22 1.76
C GLN A 43 -9.01 1.21 2.49
N VAL A 44 -7.88 1.68 3.05
CA VAL A 44 -6.79 0.82 3.53
C VAL A 44 -6.73 0.65 5.06
N LYS A 45 -7.48 1.46 5.82
CA LYS A 45 -7.53 1.34 7.29
C LYS A 45 -8.05 -0.02 7.73
N ASN A 46 -7.87 -0.34 9.02
CA ASN A 46 -8.44 -1.54 9.63
C ASN A 46 -9.96 -1.63 9.37
N ARG A 47 -10.41 -2.79 8.88
CA ARG A 47 -11.79 -3.06 8.41
C ARG A 47 -12.23 -2.21 7.22
N GLY A 48 -11.30 -1.59 6.52
CA GLY A 48 -11.55 -0.91 5.25
C GLY A 48 -11.77 -1.92 4.12
N PRO A 49 -12.33 -1.47 2.98
CA PRO A 49 -12.57 -2.32 1.80
C PRO A 49 -11.33 -3.09 1.31
N TRP A 50 -10.12 -2.55 1.49
CA TRP A 50 -8.86 -3.15 1.05
C TRP A 50 -8.06 -3.77 2.21
N ASP A 51 -8.69 -4.00 3.37
CA ASP A 51 -8.08 -4.75 4.46
C ASP A 51 -8.15 -6.26 4.23
N TYR A 52 -7.28 -6.74 3.34
CA TYR A 52 -7.21 -8.16 2.99
C TYR A 52 -6.72 -9.06 4.12
N LYS A 53 -5.97 -8.50 5.08
CA LYS A 53 -5.42 -9.24 6.23
C LYS A 53 -6.53 -9.72 7.17
N GLN A 54 -7.61 -8.95 7.31
CA GLN A 54 -8.79 -9.34 8.10
C GLN A 54 -9.60 -10.46 7.43
N GLN A 55 -9.58 -10.54 6.10
CA GLN A 55 -10.26 -11.62 5.37
C GLN A 55 -9.49 -12.94 5.50
N ASN A 56 -8.18 -12.89 5.28
CA ASN A 56 -7.29 -14.03 5.47
C ASN A 56 -5.86 -13.55 5.73
N ARG A 57 -5.25 -14.00 6.82
CA ARG A 57 -3.86 -13.65 7.18
C ARG A 57 -2.84 -14.02 6.08
N ALA A 58 -3.12 -15.04 5.27
CA ALA A 58 -2.27 -15.43 4.15
C ALA A 58 -2.19 -14.35 3.04
N LEU A 59 -3.15 -13.41 3.01
CA LEU A 59 -3.22 -12.32 2.04
C LEU A 59 -2.50 -11.04 2.50
N ALA A 60 -1.77 -11.06 3.62
CA ALA A 60 -1.04 -9.89 4.12
C ALA A 60 -0.09 -9.30 3.05
N ASN A 61 0.69 -10.15 2.38
CA ASN A 61 1.59 -9.73 1.29
C ASN A 61 0.84 -9.07 0.14
N PHE A 62 -0.35 -9.58 -0.20
CA PHE A 62 -1.20 -8.97 -1.21
C PHE A 62 -1.79 -7.63 -0.74
N GLY A 63 -2.17 -7.50 0.53
CA GLY A 63 -2.59 -6.23 1.10
C GLY A 63 -1.52 -5.15 0.96
N ASN A 64 -0.27 -5.47 1.32
CA ASN A 64 0.87 -4.57 1.20
C ASN A 64 1.21 -4.23 -0.26
N PHE A 65 1.17 -5.24 -1.14
CA PHE A 65 1.33 -5.02 -2.58
C PHE A 65 0.21 -4.13 -3.15
N ASN A 66 -1.05 -4.40 -2.81
CA ASN A 66 -2.20 -3.63 -3.25
C ASN A 66 -2.11 -2.19 -2.75
N TYR A 67 -1.75 -1.96 -1.49
CA TYR A 67 -1.52 -0.64 -0.91
C TYR A 67 -0.49 0.17 -1.72
N GLY A 68 0.67 -0.41 -2.04
CA GLY A 68 1.68 0.27 -2.86
C GLY A 68 1.20 0.57 -4.28
N ALA A 69 0.52 -0.40 -4.90
CA ALA A 69 0.03 -0.27 -6.27
C ALA A 69 -1.10 0.77 -6.39
N THR A 70 -2.11 0.68 -5.53
CA THR A 70 -3.27 1.60 -5.55
C THR A 70 -2.90 2.98 -5.05
N GLY A 71 -1.99 3.10 -4.07
CA GLY A 71 -1.48 4.40 -3.63
C GLY A 71 -0.76 5.15 -4.74
N THR A 72 0.09 4.44 -5.50
CA THR A 72 0.76 4.99 -6.68
C THR A 72 -0.26 5.41 -7.74
N ALA A 73 -1.25 4.56 -8.03
CA ALA A 73 -2.32 4.86 -8.97
C ALA A 73 -3.22 6.02 -8.53
N ALA A 74 -3.30 6.30 -7.23
CA ALA A 74 -4.01 7.46 -6.70
C ALA A 74 -3.17 8.76 -6.77
N GLY A 75 -1.90 8.69 -7.20
CA GLY A 75 -0.99 9.83 -7.29
C GLY A 75 -0.24 10.13 -5.99
N ILE A 76 -0.25 9.21 -5.02
CA ILE A 76 0.49 9.38 -3.76
C ILE A 76 1.97 9.09 -3.99
N PRO A 77 2.90 9.96 -3.54
CA PRO A 77 4.33 9.72 -3.66
C PRO A 77 4.76 8.43 -2.94
N ALA A 78 5.71 7.70 -3.54
CA ALA A 78 6.20 6.42 -3.01
C ALA A 78 6.70 6.53 -1.56
N ASP A 79 7.47 7.56 -1.22
CA ASP A 79 7.97 7.75 0.14
C ASP A 79 6.84 7.95 1.16
N ILE A 80 5.77 8.63 0.77
CA ILE A 80 4.59 8.82 1.63
C ILE A 80 3.89 7.50 1.90
N LEU A 81 3.83 6.60 0.92
CA LEU A 81 3.29 5.24 1.11
C LEU A 81 4.16 4.44 2.09
N LEU A 82 5.48 4.46 1.90
CA LEU A 82 6.39 3.71 2.78
C LEU A 82 6.37 4.24 4.21
N MET A 83 6.34 5.56 4.41
CA MET A 83 6.19 6.19 5.72
C MET A 83 4.81 5.89 6.34
N GLY A 84 3.74 5.92 5.54
CA GLY A 84 2.38 5.64 5.99
C GLY A 84 2.20 4.22 6.53
N ALA A 85 2.82 3.23 5.87
CA ALA A 85 2.85 1.85 6.35
C ALA A 85 3.61 1.72 7.67
N GLY A 86 4.78 2.34 7.78
CA GLY A 86 5.56 2.39 9.01
C GLY A 86 4.82 3.04 10.19
N PHE A 87 4.08 4.12 9.92
CA PHE A 87 3.22 4.76 10.90
C PHE A 87 2.08 3.82 11.37
N ALA A 88 1.45 3.09 10.44
CA ALA A 88 0.41 2.13 10.77
C ALA A 88 0.95 0.98 11.64
N GLN A 89 2.14 0.46 11.30
CA GLN A 89 2.83 -0.59 12.07
C GLN A 89 3.22 -0.12 13.47
N SER A 90 3.71 1.12 13.59
CA SER A 90 4.01 1.74 14.88
C SER A 90 2.76 1.91 15.74
N ARG A 91 1.63 2.36 15.15
CA ARG A 91 0.33 2.45 15.84
C ARG A 91 -0.23 1.09 16.26
N ALA A 92 0.05 0.04 15.51
CA ALA A 92 -0.34 -1.34 15.86
C ALA A 92 0.49 -1.93 17.01
N GLY A 93 1.57 -1.27 17.43
CA GLY A 93 2.45 -1.75 18.49
C GLY A 93 3.33 -2.94 18.07
N THR A 94 3.44 -3.21 16.77
CA THR A 94 4.19 -4.35 16.21
C THR A 94 5.49 -3.92 15.51
N SER A 95 5.84 -2.64 15.61
CA SER A 95 7.13 -2.10 15.16
C SER A 95 8.26 -2.51 16.11
N ARG A 96 9.46 -2.72 15.56
CA ARG A 96 10.67 -3.01 16.34
C ARG A 96 11.63 -1.83 16.29
N LEU A 97 12.36 -1.59 17.38
CA LEU A 97 13.35 -0.51 17.49
C LEU A 97 14.39 -0.54 16.35
N GLU A 98 14.79 -1.75 15.92
CA GLU A 98 15.73 -1.99 14.81
C GLU A 98 15.22 -1.52 13.43
N TRP A 99 13.91 -1.30 13.29
CA TRP A 99 13.29 -0.86 12.03
C TRP A 99 13.21 0.66 11.89
N SER A 100 13.81 1.42 12.83
CA SER A 100 13.75 2.89 12.87
C SER A 100 12.33 3.40 13.13
N HIS A 101 12.14 4.72 13.25
CA HIS A 101 10.81 5.32 13.35
C HIS A 101 10.28 5.75 11.98
N TRP A 102 8.96 5.90 11.87
CA TRP A 102 8.29 6.26 10.62
C TRP A 102 8.69 7.63 10.03
N TYR A 103 9.20 8.53 10.88
CA TYR A 103 9.69 9.86 10.51
C TYR A 103 11.23 9.91 10.32
N GLN A 104 11.92 8.77 10.34
CA GLN A 104 13.38 8.68 10.24
C GLN A 104 13.81 8.04 8.92
N ARG A 105 14.60 6.94 8.96
CA ARG A 105 15.12 6.26 7.76
C ARG A 105 14.28 5.03 7.41
N PRO A 106 14.25 4.60 6.13
CA PRO A 106 13.74 3.29 5.75
C PRO A 106 14.34 2.18 6.63
N PRO A 107 13.56 1.19 7.10
CA PRO A 107 12.21 0.82 6.68
C PRO A 107 11.07 1.61 7.35
N TYR A 108 11.35 2.77 7.97
CA TYR A 108 10.34 3.65 8.56
C TYR A 108 9.53 2.99 9.70
N GLY A 109 10.13 2.04 10.41
CA GLY A 109 9.47 1.30 11.48
C GLY A 109 8.50 0.22 11.01
N ASP A 110 8.42 -0.03 9.71
CA ASP A 110 7.64 -1.11 9.12
C ASP A 110 8.44 -2.42 9.04
N ASP A 111 7.73 -3.55 8.94
CA ASP A 111 8.39 -4.84 8.70
C ASP A 111 9.11 -4.80 7.33
N PRO A 112 10.40 -5.17 7.24
CA PRO A 112 11.14 -5.17 5.97
C PRO A 112 10.47 -5.98 4.86
N ARG A 113 9.73 -7.04 5.20
CA ARG A 113 8.96 -7.84 4.25
C ARG A 113 7.74 -7.06 3.73
N ASP A 114 7.07 -6.31 4.60
CA ASP A 114 5.91 -5.51 4.24
C ASP A 114 6.34 -4.36 3.31
N GLN A 115 7.43 -3.67 3.66
CA GLN A 115 8.09 -2.67 2.80
C GLN A 115 8.47 -3.24 1.43
N TYR A 116 9.00 -4.47 1.38
CA TYR A 116 9.33 -5.12 0.13
C TYR A 116 8.10 -5.27 -0.76
N TRP A 117 6.97 -5.77 -0.22
CA TRP A 117 5.74 -5.93 -1.00
C TRP A 117 5.12 -4.60 -1.43
N ILE A 118 5.15 -3.58 -0.58
CA ILE A 118 4.71 -2.22 -0.96
C ILE A 118 5.53 -1.71 -2.15
N LYS A 119 6.86 -1.88 -2.12
CA LYS A 119 7.75 -1.50 -3.22
C LYS A 119 7.44 -2.29 -4.50
N GLN A 120 7.15 -3.59 -4.40
CA GLN A 120 6.72 -4.40 -5.57
C GLN A 120 5.42 -3.87 -6.17
N GLY A 121 4.47 -3.44 -5.32
CA GLY A 121 3.22 -2.82 -5.77
C GLY A 121 3.43 -1.48 -6.50
N ILE A 122 4.27 -0.62 -5.94
CA ILE A 122 4.65 0.67 -6.54
C ILE A 122 5.31 0.46 -7.93
N ASP A 123 6.26 -0.47 -8.00
CA ASP A 123 6.95 -0.84 -9.24
C ASP A 123 5.96 -1.42 -10.27
N TYR A 124 5.04 -2.28 -9.84
CA TYR A 124 3.97 -2.79 -10.69
C TYR A 124 3.12 -1.66 -11.28
N ALA A 125 2.58 -0.76 -10.45
CA ALA A 125 1.74 0.34 -10.91
C ALA A 125 2.50 1.25 -11.88
N THR A 126 3.74 1.62 -11.54
CA THR A 126 4.60 2.46 -12.38
C THR A 126 4.82 1.84 -13.77
N ARG A 127 5.11 0.54 -13.85
CA ARG A 127 5.33 -0.16 -15.13
C ARG A 127 4.07 -0.27 -15.98
N HIS A 128 2.89 -0.21 -15.36
CA HIS A 128 1.60 -0.28 -16.05
C HIS A 128 1.02 1.12 -16.38
N GLY A 129 1.82 2.18 -16.25
CA GLY A 129 1.45 3.53 -16.68
C GLY A 129 0.55 4.28 -15.69
N TYR A 130 0.59 3.91 -14.41
CA TYR A 130 -0.04 4.65 -13.32
C TYR A 130 0.90 5.70 -12.73
#